data_AF-A0A3R9NSN5-F1
#
_entry.id   AF-A0A3R9NSN5-F1
#
_cell.length_a   1.000
_cell.length_b   1.000
_cell.length_c   1.000
_cell.angle_alpha   90.00
_cell.angle_beta   90.00
_cell.angle_gamma   90.00
#
_symmetry.space_group_name_H-M   'P 1'
#
loop_
_entity.id
_entity.type
_entity.pdbx_description
1 polymer ?
#
loop_
_entity_poly.entity_id
_entity_poly.type
_entity_poly.pdbx_seq_one_letter_code
_entity_poly.pdbx_strand_id
1 'polypeptide(L)'
;MASFEEQLTALEGVVERLERGELSLDESVRLFEEGVKLSEACKKELEAAEGRIQVLVERGRGLVAVDLAVEESDEEIDEGEA
;
A
#
# COMPACT_ATOMS: atom_id res chain seq x y z
N MET A 1 -5.95 -9.99 -15.55
CA MET A 1 -5.11 -9.32 -14.55
C MET A 1 -5.49 -7.86 -14.65
N ALA A 2 -6.10 -7.32 -13.61
CA ALA A 2 -6.24 -5.87 -13.52
C ALA A 2 -4.84 -5.26 -13.42
N SER A 3 -4.59 -4.10 -14.01
CA SER A 3 -3.31 -3.41 -13.85
C SER A 3 -3.18 -2.88 -12.41
N PHE A 4 -1.96 -2.56 -12.00
CA PHE A 4 -1.71 -1.85 -10.73
C PHE A 4 -2.61 -0.61 -10.59
N GLU A 5 -2.74 0.20 -11.65
CA GLU A 5 -3.53 1.43 -11.58
C GLU A 5 -5.02 1.13 -11.36
N GLU A 6 -5.56 0.08 -11.98
CA GLU A 6 -6.97 -0.32 -11.78
C GLU A 6 -7.24 -0.75 -10.33
N GLN A 7 -6.31 -1.49 -9.72
CA GLN A 7 -6.43 -1.92 -8.32
C GLN A 7 -6.29 -0.74 -7.35
N LEU A 8 -5.39 0.18 -7.65
CA LEU A 8 -5.20 1.40 -6.85
C LEU A 8 -6.46 2.28 -6.90
N THR A 9 -7.01 2.52 -8.09
CA THR A 9 -8.26 3.29 -8.24
C THR A 9 -9.44 2.62 -7.53
N ALA A 10 -9.52 1.29 -7.55
CA ALA A 10 -10.55 0.58 -6.79
C ALA A 10 -10.38 0.77 -5.28
N LEU A 11 -9.13 0.71 -4.78
CA LEU A 11 -8.82 0.92 -3.37
C LEU A 11 -9.17 2.35 -2.91
N GLU A 12 -8.81 3.36 -3.71
CA GLU A 12 -9.17 4.75 -3.46
C GLU A 12 -10.69 4.92 -3.35
N GLY A 13 -11.46 4.30 -4.25
CA GLY A 13 -12.92 4.31 -4.18
C GLY A 13 -13.49 3.63 -2.94
N VAL A 14 -12.87 2.56 -2.46
CA VAL A 14 -13.25 1.91 -1.18
C VAL A 14 -12.99 2.84 0.00
N VAL A 15 -11.80 3.47 0.06
CA VAL A 15 -11.44 4.42 1.13
C VAL A 15 -12.40 5.60 1.13
N GLU A 16 -12.66 6.21 -0.01
CA GLU A 16 -13.58 7.35 -0.13
C GLU A 16 -14.98 6.99 0.41
N ARG A 17 -15.47 5.78 0.11
CA ARG A 17 -16.77 5.31 0.62
C ARG A 17 -16.75 5.09 2.12
N LEU A 18 -15.66 4.56 2.68
CA LEU A 18 -15.50 4.36 4.13
C LEU A 18 -15.47 5.72 4.86
N GLU A 19 -14.78 6.72 4.30
CA GLU A 19 -14.66 8.06 4.88
C GLU A 19 -15.96 8.86 4.87
N ARG A 20 -16.85 8.63 3.89
CA ARG A 20 -18.16 9.32 3.82
C ARG A 20 -19.06 9.00 5.03
N GLY A 21 -18.88 7.84 5.69
CA GLY A 21 -19.58 7.53 6.94
C GLY A 21 -21.08 7.24 6.85
N GLU A 22 -21.65 7.13 5.64
CA GLU A 22 -23.08 6.85 5.40
C GLU A 22 -23.40 5.34 5.32
N LEU A 23 -22.46 4.47 5.74
CA LEU A 23 -22.54 3.03 5.57
C LEU A 23 -23.14 2.34 6.79
N SER A 24 -23.91 1.27 6.56
CA SER A 24 -24.27 0.34 7.63
C SER A 24 -23.03 -0.46 8.09
N LEU A 25 -23.08 -1.02 9.31
CA LEU A 25 -21.98 -1.82 9.86
C LEU A 25 -21.55 -2.97 8.93
N ASP A 26 -22.53 -3.68 8.35
CA ASP A 26 -22.26 -4.82 7.46
C ASP A 26 -21.57 -4.35 6.17
N GLU A 27 -21.99 -3.20 5.62
CA GLU A 27 -21.34 -2.60 4.45
C GLU A 27 -19.92 -2.10 4.76
N SER A 28 -19.72 -1.48 5.92
CA SER A 28 -18.39 -1.04 6.36
C SER A 28 -17.43 -2.20 6.51
N VAL A 29 -17.88 -3.33 7.07
CA VAL A 29 -17.05 -4.54 7.20
C VAL A 29 -16.72 -5.12 5.82
N ARG A 30 -17.69 -5.22 4.91
CA ARG A 30 -17.44 -5.71 3.54
C ARG A 30 -16.45 -4.84 2.77
N LEU A 31 -16.62 -3.52 2.84
CA LEU A 31 -15.72 -2.57 2.18
C LEU A 31 -14.33 -2.63 2.79
N PHE A 32 -14.21 -2.77 4.10
CA PHE A 32 -12.92 -2.96 4.75
C PHE A 32 -12.21 -4.23 4.26
N GLU A 33 -12.91 -5.38 4.20
CA GLU A 33 -12.34 -6.62 3.67
C GLU A 33 -11.92 -6.50 2.20
N GLU A 34 -12.69 -5.77 1.38
CA GLU A 34 -12.34 -5.48 -0.01
C GLU A 34 -11.09 -4.61 -0.09
N GLY A 35 -11.02 -3.54 0.71
CA GLY A 35 -9.88 -2.63 0.77
C GLY A 35 -8.60 -3.34 1.20
N VAL A 36 -8.66 -4.25 2.18
CA VAL A 36 -7.51 -5.07 2.58
C VAL A 36 -7.01 -5.93 1.42
N LYS A 37 -7.91 -6.62 0.70
CA LYS A 37 -7.53 -7.46 -0.45
C LYS A 37 -6.89 -6.65 -1.57
N LEU A 38 -7.43 -5.46 -1.86
CA LEU A 38 -6.89 -4.56 -2.88
C LEU A 38 -5.51 -4.04 -2.47
N SER A 39 -5.33 -3.65 -1.20
CA SER A 39 -4.05 -3.21 -0.64
C SER A 39 -2.97 -4.29 -0.75
N GLU A 40 -3.29 -5.54 -0.35
CA GLU A 40 -2.39 -6.68 -0.49
C GLU A 40 -2.00 -6.94 -1.95
N ALA A 41 -2.94 -6.80 -2.87
CA ALA A 41 -2.69 -7.01 -4.29
C ALA A 41 -1.76 -5.93 -4.87
N CYS A 42 -1.99 -4.65 -4.54
CA CYS A 42 -1.11 -3.55 -4.89
C CYS A 42 0.31 -3.75 -4.33
N LYS A 43 0.42 -4.12 -3.04
CA LYS A 43 1.71 -4.39 -2.40
C LYS A 43 2.48 -5.49 -3.13
N LYS A 44 1.82 -6.60 -3.46
CA LYS A 44 2.44 -7.72 -4.16
C LYS A 44 2.95 -7.34 -5.56
N GLU A 45 2.23 -6.46 -6.26
CA GLU A 45 2.65 -5.98 -7.57
C GLU A 45 3.87 -5.05 -7.49
N LEU A 46 3.90 -4.19 -6.46
CA LEU A 46 5.06 -3.35 -6.16
C LEU A 46 6.29 -4.19 -5.78
N GLU A 47 6.15 -5.19 -4.91
CA GLU A 47 7.23 -6.12 -4.55
C GLU A 47 7.78 -6.86 -5.78
N ALA A 48 6.90 -7.28 -6.69
CA ALA A 48 7.31 -7.93 -7.93
C ALA A 48 8.06 -6.96 -8.87
N ALA A 49 7.64 -5.70 -8.93
CA ALA A 49 8.33 -4.66 -9.70
C ALA A 49 9.70 -4.34 -9.09
N GLU A 50 9.79 -4.20 -7.78
CA GLU A 50 11.02 -3.97 -7.02
C GLU A 50 12.03 -5.09 -7.27
N GLY A 51 11.61 -6.36 -7.12
CA GLY A 51 12.50 -7.50 -7.38
C GLY A 51 13.02 -7.54 -8.83
N ARG A 52 12.21 -7.12 -9.80
CA ARG A 52 12.66 -7.00 -11.20
C ARG A 52 13.70 -5.88 -11.37
N ILE A 53 13.52 -4.75 -10.70
CA ILE A 53 14.48 -3.64 -10.69
C ILE A 53 15.78 -4.08 -10.04
N GLN A 54 15.72 -4.74 -8.88
CA GLN A 54 16.90 -5.24 -8.17
C GLN A 54 17.74 -6.18 -9.06
N VAL A 55 17.10 -7.14 -9.73
CA VAL A 55 17.79 -8.06 -10.66
C VAL A 55 18.45 -7.31 -11.83
N LEU A 56 17.81 -6.26 -12.35
CA LEU A 56 18.39 -5.44 -13.43
C LEU A 56 19.60 -4.62 -12.94
N VAL A 57 19.51 -4.06 -11.73
CA VAL A 57 20.59 -3.31 -11.08
C VAL A 57 21.79 -4.21 -10.78
N GLU A 58 21.58 -5.39 -10.22
CA GLU A 58 22.66 -6.35 -9.91
C GLU A 58 23.40 -6.82 -11.17
N ARG A 59 22.67 -7.02 -12.28
CA ARG A 59 23.24 -7.44 -13.57
C ARG A 59 23.97 -6.31 -14.29
N GLY A 60 23.54 -5.07 -14.11
CA GLY A 60 24.18 -3.88 -14.66
C GLY A 60 24.98 -3.14 -13.59
N ARG A 61 26.20 -3.57 -13.28
CA ARG A 61 27.13 -2.91 -12.32
C ARG A 61 27.21 -1.38 -12.52
N GLY A 62 26.34 -0.59 -11.89
CA GLY A 62 26.46 0.87 -11.95
C GLY A 62 25.25 1.75 -11.59
N LEU A 63 24.09 1.23 -11.19
CA LEU A 63 23.05 2.07 -10.58
C LEU A 63 23.04 1.76 -9.10
N VAL A 64 23.54 2.70 -8.29
CA VAL A 64 23.52 2.58 -6.83
C VAL A 64 22.07 2.37 -6.41
N ALA A 65 21.75 1.19 -5.86
CA ALA A 65 20.49 0.98 -5.16
C ALA A 65 20.48 2.00 -4.03
N VAL A 66 19.69 3.06 -4.19
CA VAL A 66 19.29 3.86 -3.05
C VAL A 66 18.35 2.95 -2.29
N ASP A 67 18.83 2.40 -1.17
CA ASP A 67 17.97 1.70 -0.23
C ASP A 67 16.84 2.68 0.13
N LEU A 68 15.66 2.52 -0.48
CA LEU A 68 14.43 3.06 0.07
C LEU A 68 14.08 2.22 1.30
N ALA A 69 14.98 2.24 2.29
CA ALA A 69 14.57 2.01 3.66
C ALA A 69 13.63 3.16 3.96
N VAL A 70 12.33 2.92 3.80
CA VAL A 70 11.34 3.65 4.58
C VAL A 70 11.73 3.32 6.00
N GLU A 71 12.51 4.21 6.62
CA GLU A 71 12.63 4.21 8.06
C GLU A 71 11.18 4.33 8.53
N GLU A 72 10.65 3.25 9.09
CA GLU A 72 9.48 3.35 9.95
C GLU A 72 9.94 4.31 11.05
N SER A 73 9.68 5.61 10.84
CA SER A 73 9.73 6.58 11.90
C SER A 73 8.63 6.13 12.83
N ASP A 74 9.01 5.30 13.80
CA ASP A 74 8.41 5.27 15.12
C ASP A 74 8.43 6.72 15.64
N GLU A 75 7.53 7.56 15.15
CA GLU A 75 7.04 8.66 15.94
C GLU A 75 6.27 8.01 17.08
N GLU A 76 7.01 7.65 18.13
CA GLU A 76 6.47 7.61 19.48
C GLU A 76 5.76 8.94 19.69
N ILE A 77 4.42 8.94 19.57
CA ILE A 77 3.60 10.00 20.13
C ILE A 77 3.86 9.91 21.64
N ASP A 78 4.74 10.78 22.12
CA ASP A 78 4.93 11.06 23.54
C ASP A 78 3.59 11.56 24.08
N GLU A 79 2.74 10.64 24.53
CA GLU A 79 1.67 10.94 25.48
C GLU A 79 2.32 11.25 26.83
N GLY A 80 2.98 12.41 26.89
CA GLY A 80 3.40 13.04 28.12
C GLY A 80 2.18 13.58 28.86
N GLU A 81 1.70 12.80 29.82
CA GLU A 81 0.66 13.14 30.79
C GLU A 81 0.97 14.46 31.57
N ALA A 82 -0.02 15.38 31.61
CA ALA A 82 -0.53 16.12 32.79
C ALA A 82 -1.16 17.48 32.42
#